data_AF-A0AAJ0AB14-F1
#
_entry.id   AF-A0AAJ0AB14-F1
#
_cell.length_a   1.000
_cell.length_b   1.000
_cell.length_c   1.000
_cell.angle_alpha   90.00
_cell.angle_beta   90.00
_cell.angle_gamma   90.00
#
_symmetry.space_group_name_H-M   'P 1'
#
loop_
_entity.id
_entity.type
_entity.pdbx_description
1 polymer ?
#
loop_
_entity_poly.entity_id
_entity_poly.type
_entity_poly.pdbx_seq_one_letter_code
_entity_poly.pdbx_strand_id
1 'polypeptide(L)'
;MDSFVEINEKHRMLICRKCKAAIRPGSSIESHFRHEHQLKGEVLRDIKDYYSCSDLADPKVDALPGDGGSAIEQLDVLRGYRCSACRYLTTARDNITRHWREAGHTATGPKSTEVRLQTWMRGKYARYWMVGNDEAEAGPDSGNSGGKDAMELMMAQCTAELNAEDAERLRVGDLKEDIDRDSSWVKRLQWVKHFGSRDLLAIYDAAEWIR
;
A
#
# COMPACT_ATOMS: atom_id res chain seq x y z
N MET A 1 -8.66 -30.27 10.00
CA MET A 1 -7.54 -29.52 9.39
C MET A 1 -8.02 -28.31 8.58
N ASP A 2 -9.26 -28.30 8.09
CA ASP A 2 -9.82 -27.29 7.15
C ASP A 2 -10.14 -25.89 7.71
N SER A 3 -9.87 -25.63 8.99
CA SER A 3 -10.16 -24.32 9.58
C SER A 3 -9.12 -23.24 9.23
N PHE A 4 -7.95 -23.61 8.73
CA PHE A 4 -6.83 -22.68 8.55
C PHE A 4 -6.44 -22.44 7.09
N VAL A 5 -6.71 -23.41 6.21
CA VAL A 5 -6.18 -23.43 4.84
C VAL A 5 -7.29 -23.81 3.87
N GLU A 6 -7.22 -23.25 2.68
CA GLU A 6 -8.15 -23.52 1.58
C GLU A 6 -7.37 -23.54 0.26
N ILE A 7 -7.66 -24.49 -0.63
CA ILE A 7 -7.09 -24.50 -1.97
C ILE A 7 -8.03 -23.74 -2.91
N ASN A 8 -7.49 -22.76 -3.64
CA ASN A 8 -8.16 -22.23 -4.81
C ASN A 8 -7.87 -23.15 -5.99
N GLU A 9 -8.82 -24.02 -6.33
CA GLU A 9 -8.65 -25.06 -7.37
C GLU A 9 -8.32 -24.46 -8.74
N LYS A 10 -8.97 -23.35 -9.10
CA LYS A 10 -8.79 -22.67 -10.39
C LYS A 10 -7.34 -22.20 -10.61
N HIS A 11 -6.71 -21.70 -9.55
CA HIS A 11 -5.34 -21.18 -9.61
C HIS A 11 -4.31 -22.14 -9.02
N ARG A 12 -4.75 -23.29 -8.47
CA ARG A 12 -3.94 -24.26 -7.71
C ARG A 12 -3.13 -23.59 -6.59
N MET A 13 -3.70 -22.57 -5.95
CA MET A 13 -3.03 -21.79 -4.91
C MET A 13 -3.48 -22.25 -3.53
N LEU A 14 -2.54 -22.42 -2.60
CA LEU A 14 -2.84 -22.69 -1.20
C LEU A 14 -3.03 -21.38 -0.45
N ILE A 15 -4.24 -21.11 0.05
CA ILE A 15 -4.59 -19.84 0.71
C ILE A 15 -4.74 -20.06 2.21
N CYS A 16 -4.06 -19.23 2.99
CA CYS A 16 -4.29 -19.12 4.41
C CYS A 16 -5.57 -18.32 4.66
N ARG A 17 -6.56 -18.93 5.32
CA ARG A 17 -7.84 -18.27 5.64
C ARG A 17 -7.68 -17.13 6.64
N LYS A 18 -6.70 -17.22 7.55
CA LYS A 18 -6.41 -16.20 8.57
C LYS A 18 -5.67 -15.00 8.00
N CYS A 19 -4.65 -15.24 7.18
CA CYS A 19 -3.86 -14.16 6.55
C CYS A 19 -4.49 -13.61 5.28
N LYS A 20 -5.50 -14.29 4.72
CA LYS A 20 -6.13 -13.97 3.43
C LYS A 20 -5.10 -13.79 2.32
N ALA A 21 -4.12 -14.70 2.29
CA ALA A 21 -2.96 -14.67 1.42
C ALA A 21 -2.55 -16.08 1.00
N ALA A 22 -2.02 -16.22 -0.20
CA ALA A 22 -1.47 -17.45 -0.72
C ALA A 22 -0.09 -17.75 -0.11
N ILE A 23 0.15 -19.02 0.14
CA ILE A 23 1.38 -19.55 0.70
C ILE A 23 2.14 -20.28 -0.42
N ARG A 24 3.47 -20.12 -0.42
CA ARG A 24 4.33 -20.84 -1.37
C ARG A 24 4.39 -22.33 -1.01
N PRO A 25 4.47 -23.23 -2.01
CA PRO A 25 4.57 -24.66 -1.76
C PRO A 25 5.90 -25.06 -1.09
N GLY A 26 5.97 -26.30 -0.62
CA GLY A 26 7.15 -26.88 0.02
C GLY A 26 7.37 -26.42 1.47
N SER A 27 8.63 -26.17 1.85
CA SER A 27 8.99 -25.79 3.22
C SER A 27 8.38 -24.47 3.70
N SER A 28 7.94 -23.62 2.76
CA SER A 28 7.31 -22.34 3.07
C SER A 28 5.94 -22.50 3.77
N ILE A 29 5.24 -23.62 3.53
CA ILE A 29 3.98 -23.96 4.21
C ILE A 29 4.24 -24.09 5.72
N GLU A 30 5.22 -24.91 6.09
CA GLU A 30 5.57 -25.15 7.49
C GLU A 30 6.05 -23.86 8.17
N SER A 31 6.93 -23.10 7.51
CA SER A 31 7.42 -21.83 8.04
C SER A 31 6.29 -20.82 8.27
N HIS A 32 5.36 -20.67 7.32
CA HIS A 32 4.23 -19.75 7.46
C HIS A 32 3.38 -20.09 8.68
N PHE A 33 2.91 -21.33 8.80
CA PHE A 33 2.04 -21.73 9.92
C PHE A 33 2.75 -21.72 11.27
N ARG A 34 4.05 -22.02 11.30
CA ARG A 34 4.86 -21.96 12.52
C ARG A 34 5.08 -20.54 13.01
N HIS A 35 5.37 -19.59 12.12
CA HIS A 35 5.73 -18.23 12.50
C HIS A 35 4.52 -17.29 12.60
N GLU A 36 3.60 -17.34 11.63
CA GLU A 36 2.43 -16.44 11.56
C GLU A 36 1.28 -16.92 12.45
N HIS A 37 1.18 -18.23 12.68
CA HIS A 37 0.07 -18.84 13.42
C HIS A 37 0.47 -19.67 14.63
N GLN A 38 1.77 -19.80 14.89
CA GLN A 38 2.31 -20.52 16.06
C GLN A 38 1.79 -21.96 16.19
N LEU A 39 1.40 -22.57 15.06
CA LEU A 39 0.97 -23.96 15.01
C LEU A 39 2.15 -24.89 15.31
N LYS A 40 1.90 -25.94 16.08
CA LYS A 40 2.91 -26.90 16.56
C LYS A 40 2.34 -28.31 16.59
N GLY A 41 3.22 -29.29 16.69
CA GLY A 41 2.84 -30.68 16.91
C GLY A 41 2.25 -31.33 15.65
N GLU A 42 1.28 -32.21 15.88
CA GLU A 42 0.65 -33.07 14.86
C GLU A 42 -0.06 -32.25 13.79
N VAL A 43 -0.86 -31.24 14.18
CA VAL A 43 -1.61 -30.39 13.24
C VAL A 43 -0.72 -29.74 12.17
N LEU A 44 0.46 -29.23 12.55
CA LEU A 44 1.38 -28.62 11.58
C LEU A 44 1.98 -29.66 10.63
N ARG A 45 2.28 -30.85 11.16
CA ARG A 45 2.82 -31.97 10.39
C ARG A 45 1.80 -32.47 9.39
N ASP A 46 0.56 -32.65 9.82
CA ASP A 46 -0.51 -33.15 8.96
C ASP A 46 -0.79 -32.15 7.82
N ILE A 47 -0.83 -30.83 8.10
CA ILE A 47 -1.02 -29.79 7.08
C ILE A 47 0.10 -29.87 6.04
N LYS A 48 1.34 -29.94 6.52
CA LYS A 48 2.50 -30.06 5.63
C LYS A 48 2.37 -31.32 4.78
N ASP A 49 2.20 -32.48 5.39
CA ASP A 49 2.24 -33.77 4.69
C ASP A 49 1.12 -33.88 3.66
N TYR A 50 -0.08 -33.38 3.99
CA TYR A 50 -1.22 -33.35 3.07
C TYR A 50 -0.95 -32.49 1.83
N TYR A 51 -0.41 -31.28 1.99
CA TYR A 51 -0.15 -30.37 0.87
C TYR A 51 1.23 -30.54 0.22
N SER A 52 2.12 -31.36 0.80
CA SER A 52 3.48 -31.59 0.27
C SER A 52 3.48 -32.26 -1.10
N CYS A 53 2.52 -33.15 -1.35
CA CYS A 53 2.41 -33.90 -2.61
C CYS A 53 1.43 -33.26 -3.59
N SER A 54 0.83 -32.12 -3.25
CA SER A 54 -0.12 -31.43 -4.12
C SER A 54 0.61 -30.60 -5.17
N ASP A 55 0.14 -30.62 -6.42
CA ASP A 55 0.66 -29.79 -7.51
C ASP A 55 0.16 -28.34 -7.37
N LEU A 56 0.72 -27.64 -6.38
CA LEU A 56 0.39 -26.26 -6.02
C LEU A 56 1.27 -25.28 -6.79
N ALA A 57 0.64 -24.23 -7.31
CA ALA A 57 1.32 -23.10 -7.94
C ALA A 57 2.02 -22.22 -6.88
N ASP A 58 3.11 -21.57 -7.29
CA ASP A 58 3.86 -20.63 -6.49
C ASP A 58 3.37 -19.19 -6.73
N PRO A 59 2.73 -18.54 -5.74
CA PRO A 59 2.18 -17.20 -5.89
C PRO A 59 3.22 -16.12 -6.24
N LYS A 60 4.51 -16.42 -6.07
CA LYS A 60 5.60 -15.50 -6.42
C LYS A 60 5.85 -15.44 -7.92
N VAL A 61 5.82 -16.57 -8.61
CA VAL A 61 6.30 -16.68 -10.00
C VAL A 61 5.18 -16.98 -10.98
N ASP A 62 4.11 -17.64 -10.54
CA ASP A 62 3.01 -18.02 -11.41
C ASP A 62 2.21 -16.80 -11.92
N ALA A 63 1.41 -17.08 -12.95
CA ALA A 63 0.61 -16.07 -13.63
C ALA A 63 -0.43 -15.46 -12.69
N LEU A 64 -0.60 -14.15 -12.80
CA LEU A 64 -1.67 -13.45 -12.09
C LEU A 64 -3.01 -13.67 -12.81
N PRO A 65 -4.13 -13.64 -12.08
CA PRO A 65 -5.44 -13.52 -12.70
C PRO A 65 -5.50 -12.35 -13.69
N GLY A 66 -6.37 -12.48 -14.70
CA GLY A 66 -6.63 -11.39 -15.63
C GLY A 66 -7.21 -10.17 -14.92
N ASP A 67 -6.82 -8.98 -15.36
CA ASP A 67 -7.37 -7.73 -14.81
C ASP A 67 -8.87 -7.63 -15.12
N GLY A 68 -9.65 -7.19 -14.13
CA GLY A 68 -11.09 -6.97 -14.26
C GLY A 68 -11.95 -8.21 -14.01
N GLY A 69 -11.34 -9.34 -13.63
CA GLY A 69 -12.09 -10.51 -13.17
C GLY A 69 -12.77 -10.30 -11.82
N SER A 70 -13.69 -11.20 -11.46
CA SER A 70 -14.34 -11.21 -10.14
C SER A 70 -13.36 -11.40 -9.00
N ALA A 71 -13.72 -10.90 -7.83
CA ALA A 71 -12.92 -11.01 -6.63
C ALA A 71 -12.74 -12.48 -6.25
N ILE A 72 -11.51 -12.86 -5.88
CA ILE A 72 -11.25 -14.15 -5.26
C ILE A 72 -11.66 -14.04 -3.78
N GLU A 73 -12.76 -14.70 -3.40
CA GLU A 73 -13.38 -14.59 -2.07
C GLU A 73 -12.44 -14.94 -0.90
N GLN A 74 -11.44 -15.80 -1.16
CA GLN A 74 -10.47 -16.20 -0.15
C GLN A 74 -9.42 -15.12 0.17
N LEU A 75 -9.35 -14.04 -0.62
CA LEU A 75 -8.37 -12.95 -0.48
C LEU A 75 -9.03 -11.61 -0.14
N ASP A 76 -8.29 -10.74 0.53
CA ASP A 76 -8.78 -9.39 0.81
C ASP A 76 -8.74 -8.50 -0.44
N VAL A 77 -9.84 -7.78 -0.67
CA VAL A 77 -9.91 -6.72 -1.67
C VAL A 77 -9.32 -5.44 -1.09
N LEU A 78 -8.26 -4.95 -1.71
CA LEU A 78 -7.54 -3.75 -1.31
C LEU A 78 -7.97 -2.57 -2.19
N ARG A 79 -8.04 -1.38 -1.60
CA ARG A 79 -8.13 -0.14 -2.36
C ARG A 79 -6.73 0.25 -2.83
N GLY A 80 -6.61 0.62 -4.09
CA GLY A 80 -5.34 1.04 -4.67
C GLY A 80 -5.52 1.96 -5.85
N TYR A 81 -4.42 2.17 -6.55
CA TYR A 81 -4.28 3.14 -7.61
C TYR A 81 -3.68 2.47 -8.83
N ARG A 82 -4.27 2.76 -9.98
CA ARG A 82 -3.75 2.45 -11.30
C ARG A 82 -3.22 3.72 -11.94
N CYS A 83 -2.06 3.61 -12.58
CA CYS A 83 -1.55 4.68 -13.42
C CYS A 83 -2.47 4.86 -14.64
N SER A 84 -2.81 6.12 -14.96
CA SER A 84 -3.66 6.40 -16.12
C SER A 84 -2.95 6.19 -17.45
N ALA A 85 -1.61 6.24 -17.47
CA ALA A 85 -0.80 6.13 -18.68
C ALA A 85 -0.22 4.72 -18.92
N CYS A 86 -0.14 3.86 -17.90
CA CYS A 86 0.43 2.53 -18.03
C CYS A 86 -0.23 1.51 -17.07
N ARG A 87 0.19 0.23 -17.09
CA ARG A 87 -0.38 -0.82 -16.22
C ARG A 87 0.22 -0.84 -14.80
N TYR A 88 0.88 0.22 -14.35
CA TYR A 88 1.43 0.24 -13.00
C TYR A 88 0.30 0.28 -11.95
N LEU A 89 0.37 -0.62 -10.97
CA LEU A 89 -0.60 -0.79 -9.90
C LEU A 89 0.10 -0.70 -8.54
N THR A 90 -0.50 0.01 -7.59
CA THR A 90 0.01 0.11 -6.21
C THR A 90 -1.12 0.39 -5.25
N THR A 91 -0.99 -0.01 -4.00
CA THR A 91 -1.92 0.36 -2.92
C THR A 91 -1.54 1.69 -2.26
N ALA A 92 -0.28 2.12 -2.39
CA ALA A 92 0.22 3.36 -1.79
C ALA A 92 0.11 4.56 -2.75
N ARG A 93 -0.45 5.67 -2.26
CA ARG A 93 -0.63 6.93 -3.02
C ARG A 93 0.71 7.61 -3.37
N ASP A 94 1.69 7.53 -2.48
CA ASP A 94 3.01 8.12 -2.72
C ASP A 94 3.75 7.39 -3.85
N ASN A 95 3.60 6.06 -3.91
CA ASN A 95 4.21 5.25 -4.95
C ASN A 95 3.64 5.59 -6.34
N ILE A 96 2.33 5.82 -6.47
CA ILE A 96 1.75 6.18 -7.78
C ILE A 96 2.17 7.58 -8.22
N THR A 97 2.27 8.52 -7.27
CA THR A 97 2.73 9.88 -7.53
C THR A 97 4.19 9.92 -7.97
N ARG A 98 5.05 9.17 -7.27
CA ARG A 98 6.46 9.00 -7.63
C ARG A 98 6.61 8.31 -8.98
N HIS A 99 5.90 7.21 -9.20
CA HIS A 99 5.90 6.50 -10.47
C HIS A 99 5.53 7.42 -11.63
N TRP A 100 4.50 8.26 -11.49
CA TRP A 100 4.09 9.21 -12.53
C TRP A 100 5.23 10.14 -12.96
N ARG A 101 6.00 10.66 -11.99
CA ARG A 101 7.14 11.54 -12.22
C ARG A 101 8.32 10.78 -12.85
N GLU A 102 8.68 9.63 -12.29
CA GLU A 102 9.82 8.81 -12.74
C GLU A 102 9.60 8.22 -14.13
N ALA A 103 8.36 7.85 -14.46
CA ALA A 103 7.98 7.31 -15.78
C ALA A 103 7.78 8.41 -16.84
N GLY A 104 7.91 9.70 -16.47
CA GLY A 104 7.79 10.82 -17.40
C GLY A 104 6.41 10.97 -18.03
N HIS A 105 5.34 10.60 -17.31
CA HIS A 105 3.99 10.73 -17.83
C HIS A 105 3.52 12.19 -17.79
N THR A 106 3.00 12.70 -18.91
CA THR A 106 2.61 14.11 -19.09
C THR A 106 1.13 14.30 -19.42
N ALA A 107 0.29 13.30 -19.16
CA ALA A 107 -1.13 13.39 -19.52
C ALA A 107 -1.84 14.53 -18.79
N THR A 108 -2.74 15.21 -19.50
CA THR A 108 -3.52 16.38 -19.03
C THR A 108 -4.67 15.99 -18.09
N GLY A 109 -4.88 14.69 -17.85
CA GLY A 109 -5.95 14.14 -17.02
C GLY A 109 -5.54 13.74 -15.61
N PRO A 110 -6.41 13.04 -14.86
CA PRO A 110 -6.06 12.49 -13.56
C PRO A 110 -4.86 11.55 -13.71
N LYS A 111 -3.83 11.76 -12.88
CA LYS A 111 -2.56 11.00 -12.91
C LYS A 111 -2.76 9.52 -12.54
N SER A 112 -3.79 9.23 -11.76
CA SER A 112 -4.14 7.89 -11.33
C SER A 112 -5.63 7.73 -11.16
N THR A 113 -6.11 6.52 -11.38
CA THR A 113 -7.50 6.12 -11.10
C THR A 113 -7.52 5.20 -9.89
N GLU A 114 -8.47 5.41 -8.99
CA GLU A 114 -8.70 4.48 -7.87
C GLU A 114 -9.31 3.18 -8.40
N VAL A 115 -8.74 2.05 -7.99
CA VAL A 115 -9.14 0.72 -8.43
C VAL A 115 -9.14 -0.25 -7.25
N ARG A 116 -9.90 -1.34 -7.39
CA ARG A 116 -9.89 -2.45 -6.45
C ARG A 116 -8.82 -3.45 -6.88
N LEU A 117 -7.95 -3.81 -5.96
CA LEU A 117 -6.80 -4.68 -6.21
C LEU A 117 -6.88 -5.91 -5.32
N GLN A 118 -6.42 -7.04 -5.84
CA GLN A 118 -6.08 -8.20 -5.03
C GLN A 118 -4.63 -8.59 -5.27
N THR A 119 -4.05 -9.34 -4.33
CA THR A 119 -2.69 -9.85 -4.42
C THR A 119 -2.65 -11.23 -3.77
N TRP A 120 -1.83 -12.12 -4.32
CA TRP A 120 -1.57 -13.42 -3.70
C TRP A 120 -0.75 -13.28 -2.43
N MET A 121 0.22 -12.37 -2.41
CA MET A 121 1.13 -12.17 -1.28
C MET A 121 1.15 -10.71 -0.83
N ARG A 122 1.46 -10.49 0.45
CA ARG A 122 1.62 -9.16 1.03
C ARG A 122 3.09 -8.73 1.04
N GLY A 123 3.32 -7.44 1.27
CA GLY A 123 4.65 -6.86 1.42
C GLY A 123 5.45 -6.81 0.12
N LYS A 124 6.76 -7.07 0.20
CA LYS A 124 7.72 -6.88 -0.91
C LYS A 124 7.50 -7.77 -2.13
N TYR A 125 6.74 -8.86 -1.98
CA TYR A 125 6.43 -9.77 -3.08
C TYR A 125 4.99 -9.59 -3.60
N ALA A 126 4.30 -8.53 -3.16
CA ALA A 126 2.94 -8.26 -3.61
C ALA A 126 2.93 -7.96 -5.11
N ARG A 127 2.04 -8.67 -5.81
CA ARG A 127 1.81 -8.53 -7.25
C ARG A 127 0.32 -8.35 -7.42
N TYR A 128 -0.07 -7.14 -7.78
CA TYR A 128 -1.47 -6.74 -7.84
C TYR A 128 -2.09 -7.04 -9.19
N TRP A 129 -3.37 -7.40 -9.18
CA TRP A 129 -4.26 -7.36 -10.34
C TRP A 129 -5.53 -6.61 -9.98
N MET A 130 -6.21 -6.07 -10.99
CA MET A 130 -7.48 -5.38 -10.80
C MET A 130 -8.64 -6.36 -10.69
N VAL A 131 -9.59 -6.03 -9.83
CA VAL A 131 -10.82 -6.78 -9.64
C VAL A 131 -11.99 -5.91 -10.09
N GLY A 132 -12.83 -6.45 -10.98
CA GLY A 132 -14.02 -5.77 -11.50
C GLY A 132 -15.01 -5.49 -10.37
N ASN A 133 -15.80 -4.42 -10.46
CA ASN A 133 -16.84 -4.15 -9.47
C ASN A 133 -17.94 -5.21 -9.65
N ASP A 134 -18.09 -6.15 -8.72
CA ASP A 134 -19.17 -7.17 -8.77
C ASP A 134 -20.58 -6.55 -8.59
N GLU A 135 -20.71 -5.24 -8.72
CA GLU A 135 -21.99 -4.53 -8.83
C GLU A 135 -22.50 -4.62 -10.28
N ALA A 136 -22.89 -5.83 -10.67
CA ALA A 136 -23.86 -5.99 -11.74
C ALA A 136 -25.26 -5.67 -11.15
N GLU A 137 -25.86 -4.60 -11.67
CA GLU A 137 -27.31 -4.30 -11.65
C GLU A 137 -27.99 -3.97 -10.30
N ALA A 138 -27.95 -2.69 -9.90
CA ALA A 138 -29.07 -2.06 -9.17
C ALA A 138 -29.06 -0.53 -9.37
N GLY A 139 -29.67 -0.06 -10.45
CA GLY A 139 -30.36 1.23 -10.45
C GLY A 139 -31.77 1.04 -11.01
N PRO A 140 -32.72 1.96 -10.82
CA PRO A 140 -32.74 3.15 -9.95
C PRO A 140 -33.93 3.13 -8.96
N ASP A 141 -33.83 3.77 -7.79
CA ASP A 141 -35.00 4.51 -7.28
C ASP A 141 -34.66 5.61 -6.28
N SER A 142 -35.49 6.63 -6.37
CA SER A 142 -35.43 7.96 -5.77
C SER A 142 -35.81 7.94 -4.28
N GLY A 143 -35.15 8.75 -3.45
CA GLY A 143 -35.48 8.86 -2.02
C GLY A 143 -34.67 9.88 -1.24
N ASN A 144 -34.84 11.17 -1.56
CA ASN A 144 -34.64 12.37 -0.74
C ASN A 144 -33.88 12.24 0.62
N SER A 145 -32.71 12.88 0.74
CA SER A 145 -32.20 13.33 2.04
C SER A 145 -31.34 14.61 1.91
N GLY A 146 -31.99 15.76 1.68
CA GLY A 146 -31.40 17.09 1.58
C GLY A 146 -30.77 17.66 2.87
N GLY A 147 -30.06 16.83 3.65
CA GLY A 147 -29.39 17.25 4.89
C GLY A 147 -27.88 16.93 4.93
N LYS A 148 -27.34 16.16 3.97
CA LYS A 148 -25.92 15.78 3.92
C LYS A 148 -25.07 16.73 3.07
N ASP A 149 -25.70 17.43 2.13
CA ASP A 149 -25.03 18.28 1.13
C ASP A 149 -24.34 19.51 1.75
N ALA A 150 -24.96 20.15 2.74
CA ALA A 150 -24.41 21.35 3.38
C ALA A 150 -23.13 21.08 4.19
N MET A 151 -23.04 19.93 4.87
CA MET A 151 -21.84 19.59 5.65
C MET A 151 -20.70 19.11 4.75
N GLU A 152 -21.02 18.38 3.68
CA GLU A 152 -20.03 17.94 2.69
C GLU A 152 -19.48 19.11 1.88
N LEU A 153 -20.32 20.10 1.52
CA LEU A 153 -19.89 21.35 0.90
C LEU A 153 -19.00 22.18 1.85
N MET A 154 -19.34 22.28 3.14
CA MET A 154 -18.50 22.97 4.13
C MET A 154 -17.14 22.30 4.31
N MET A 155 -17.09 20.95 4.35
CA MET A 155 -15.82 20.23 4.39
C MET A 155 -15.01 20.40 3.10
N ALA A 156 -15.67 20.36 1.94
CA ALA A 156 -15.01 20.59 0.65
C ALA A 156 -14.41 22.00 0.57
N GLN A 157 -15.15 23.02 1.02
CA GLN A 157 -14.68 24.40 1.05
C GLN A 157 -13.51 24.59 2.04
N CYS A 158 -13.60 24.06 3.26
CA CYS A 158 -12.49 24.10 4.22
C CYS A 158 -11.24 23.37 3.69
N THR A 159 -11.39 22.23 3.03
CA THR A 159 -10.23 21.53 2.45
C THR A 159 -9.61 22.30 1.28
N ALA A 160 -10.43 23.01 0.48
CA ALA A 160 -9.92 23.85 -0.59
C ALA A 160 -9.15 25.07 -0.07
N GLU A 161 -9.65 25.71 0.99
CA GLU A 161 -8.98 26.84 1.66
C GLU A 161 -7.65 26.42 2.29
N LEU A 162 -7.62 25.30 3.02
CA LEU A 162 -6.38 24.76 3.59
C LEU A 162 -5.34 24.41 2.51
N ASN A 163 -5.78 23.80 1.40
CA ASN A 163 -4.87 23.48 0.30
C ASN A 163 -4.35 24.74 -0.42
N ALA A 164 -5.14 25.82 -0.47
CA ALA A 164 -4.70 27.10 -1.03
C ALA A 164 -3.70 27.79 -0.10
N GLU A 165 -3.93 27.77 1.22
CA GLU A 165 -2.97 28.25 2.22
C GLU A 165 -1.66 27.45 2.20
N ASP A 166 -1.72 26.12 2.06
CA ASP A 166 -0.52 25.27 1.92
C ASP A 166 0.21 25.53 0.59
N ALA A 167 -0.52 25.76 -0.50
CA ALA A 167 0.08 26.15 -1.78
C ALA A 167 0.76 27.52 -1.70
N GLU A 168 0.18 28.47 -0.95
CA GLU A 168 0.79 29.77 -0.71
C GLU A 168 1.98 29.67 0.26
N ARG A 169 1.91 28.84 1.30
CA ARG A 169 3.07 28.50 2.15
C ARG A 169 4.19 27.85 1.35
N LEU A 170 3.88 27.02 0.35
CA LEU A 170 4.88 26.44 -0.57
C LEU A 170 5.44 27.48 -1.55
N ARG A 171 4.66 28.49 -1.96
CA ARG A 171 5.16 29.63 -2.76
C ARG A 171 6.03 30.59 -1.95
N VAL A 172 5.69 30.82 -0.68
CA VAL A 172 6.37 31.77 0.22
C VAL A 172 7.55 31.10 0.96
N GLY A 173 7.48 29.79 1.19
CA GLY A 173 8.36 29.03 2.08
C GLY A 173 9.69 28.57 1.49
N ASP A 174 10.19 29.20 0.43
CA ASP A 174 11.50 28.87 -0.15
C ASP A 174 12.62 29.87 0.25
N LEU A 175 12.37 30.73 1.25
CA LEU A 175 13.38 31.62 1.82
C LEU A 175 13.15 31.86 3.33
N LYS A 176 13.36 30.87 4.22
CA LYS A 176 14.11 31.15 5.48
C LYS A 176 14.36 30.03 6.48
N GLU A 177 13.65 28.92 6.51
CA GLU A 177 13.77 28.02 7.68
C GLU A 177 13.97 26.55 7.30
N ASP A 178 15.15 26.25 6.75
CA ASP A 178 15.63 24.87 6.57
C ASP A 178 16.72 24.52 7.60
N ILE A 179 16.34 24.53 8.88
CA ILE A 179 17.02 23.68 9.87
C ILE A 179 15.94 23.04 10.74
N ASP A 180 15.48 21.87 10.31
CA ASP A 180 14.71 20.97 11.15
C ASP A 180 15.59 20.51 12.34
N ARG A 181 15.44 21.23 13.45
CA ARG A 181 16.06 20.92 14.75
C ARG A 181 15.73 19.52 15.27
N ASP A 182 14.70 18.88 14.73
CA ASP A 182 14.25 17.56 15.14
C ASP A 182 14.69 16.42 14.21
N SER A 183 15.46 16.74 13.17
CA SER A 183 15.94 15.75 12.21
C SER A 183 16.70 14.62 12.93
N SER A 184 16.35 13.39 12.54
CA SER A 184 16.94 12.18 13.12
C SER A 184 18.46 12.12 12.97
N TRP A 185 19.03 12.87 12.02
CA TRP A 185 20.46 13.02 11.80
C TRP A 185 21.15 13.93 12.82
N VAL A 186 20.55 15.08 13.19
CA VAL A 186 21.03 15.99 14.25
C VAL A 186 21.01 15.30 15.62
N LYS A 187 19.97 14.51 15.89
CA LYS A 187 19.86 13.68 17.11
C LYS A 187 20.93 12.59 17.16
N ARG A 188 21.22 11.93 16.03
CA ARG A 188 22.19 10.82 15.95
C ARG A 188 23.62 11.28 16.20
N LEU A 189 23.98 12.49 15.79
CA LEU A 189 25.32 13.05 16.01
C LEU A 189 25.46 13.79 17.35
N GLN A 190 24.42 13.80 18.20
CA GLN A 190 24.39 14.45 19.51
C GLN A 190 24.82 15.93 19.53
N TRP A 191 24.49 16.70 18.48
CA TRP A 191 24.93 18.10 18.35
C TRP A 191 24.48 18.98 19.51
N VAL A 192 23.27 18.74 20.03
CA VAL A 192 22.71 19.45 21.20
C VAL A 192 23.59 19.27 22.45
N LYS A 193 24.27 18.12 22.59
CA LYS A 193 25.18 17.85 23.72
C LYS A 193 26.52 18.57 23.57
N HIS A 194 26.99 18.75 22.34
CA HIS A 194 28.32 19.32 22.07
C HIS A 194 28.31 20.84 21.90
N PHE A 195 27.23 21.43 21.37
CA PHE A 195 27.16 22.86 21.06
C PHE A 195 26.19 23.66 21.94
N GLY A 196 25.44 22.98 22.82
CA GLY A 196 24.54 23.61 23.78
C GLY A 196 23.56 24.58 23.12
N SER A 197 23.52 25.83 23.61
CA SER A 197 22.64 26.91 23.14
C SER A 197 23.24 27.80 22.04
N ARG A 198 24.36 27.42 21.42
CA ARG A 198 24.94 28.19 20.30
C ARG A 198 24.08 28.07 19.04
N ASP A 199 23.99 29.16 18.28
CA ASP A 199 23.22 29.23 17.04
C ASP A 199 23.84 28.30 15.98
N LEU A 200 23.07 27.29 15.57
CA LEU A 200 23.51 26.22 14.67
C LEU A 200 23.73 26.73 13.24
N LEU A 201 23.06 27.83 12.85
CA LEU A 201 23.26 28.51 11.56
C LEU A 201 24.70 29.03 11.41
N ALA A 202 25.25 29.61 12.47
CA ALA A 202 26.62 30.14 12.46
C ALA A 202 27.69 29.03 12.34
N ILE A 203 27.37 27.79 12.77
CA ILE A 203 28.28 26.64 12.67
C ILE A 203 28.22 26.04 11.25
N TYR A 204 27.03 25.99 10.65
CA TYR A 204 26.86 25.55 9.26
C TYR A 204 27.62 26.47 8.29
N ASP A 205 27.45 27.79 8.42
CA ASP A 205 28.18 28.78 7.62
C ASP A 205 29.70 28.68 7.81
N ALA A 206 30.17 28.43 9.04
CA ALA A 206 31.60 28.26 9.31
C ALA A 206 32.19 26.98 8.72
N ALA A 207 31.38 25.93 8.53
CA ALA A 207 31.80 24.66 7.94
C ALA A 207 31.88 24.71 6.41
N GLU A 208 31.07 25.54 5.74
CA GLU A 208 31.14 25.75 4.29
C GLU A 208 32.41 26.49 3.82
N TRP A 209 33.09 27.22 4.72
CA TRP A 209 34.33 27.95 4.42
C TRP A 209 35.62 27.10 4.38
N ILE A 210 35.54 25.79 4.65
CA ILE A 210 36.68 24.86 4.57
C ILE A 210 36.52 23.91 3.37
N ARG A 211 36.24 24.48 2.18
CA ARG A 211 36.29 23.75 0.91
C ARG A 211 37.38 24.31 0.01
#